data_AF-A0A317EK36-F1
#
_entry.id   AF-A0A317EK36-F1
#
_cell.length_a   1.000
_cell.length_b   1.000
_cell.length_c   1.000
_cell.angle_alpha   90.00
_cell.angle_beta   90.00
_cell.angle_gamma   90.00
#
_symmetry.space_group_name_H-M   'P 1'
#
loop_
_entity.id
_entity.type
_entity.pdbx_description
1 polymer ?
#
loop_
_entity_poly.entity_id
_entity_poly.type
_entity_poly.pdbx_seq_one_letter_code
_entity_poly.pdbx_strand_id
1 'polypeptide(L)'
;MKKYIYSSLMILLFSINQASAQKNLISNGGFEDGLNSWGAGNAKVTTVIQKSGEASLALVSYVKGKWEGIDQKVKLPKNSKAILVSGFYKMDEVEQGANAWNTAVIILEFTKGDAKLGDGIPIVEKTGTEDWINFKKNLRVPDEATGFRIMIALSESSGTFFVDDLTAKVISLDDFEKETAVSKTN
;
A
#
# COMPACT_ATOMS: atom_id res chain seq x y z
N MET A 1 19.93 66.96 -21.77
CA MET A 1 20.23 65.52 -22.02
C MET A 1 19.40 64.68 -21.07
N LYS A 2 18.41 63.96 -21.59
CA LYS A 2 17.48 63.10 -20.83
C LYS A 2 18.14 61.73 -20.61
N LYS A 3 18.19 61.24 -19.37
CA LYS A 3 18.53 59.84 -19.05
C LYS A 3 17.29 59.18 -18.47
N TYR A 4 16.65 58.35 -19.28
CA TYR A 4 15.60 57.43 -18.82
C TYR A 4 16.29 56.17 -18.32
N ILE A 5 16.18 55.88 -17.02
CA ILE A 5 16.60 54.61 -16.44
C ILE A 5 15.34 53.74 -16.39
N TYR A 6 15.24 52.81 -17.34
CA TYR A 6 14.26 51.73 -17.29
C TYR A 6 14.76 50.69 -16.28
N SER A 7 14.22 50.71 -15.06
CA SER A 7 14.41 49.62 -14.12
C SER A 7 13.41 48.52 -14.46
N SER A 8 13.89 47.47 -15.11
CA SER A 8 13.09 46.29 -15.46
C SER A 8 12.66 45.55 -14.19
N LEU A 9 11.36 45.56 -13.90
CA LEU A 9 10.75 44.80 -12.83
C LEU A 9 10.53 43.36 -13.32
N MET A 10 11.47 42.47 -13.02
CA MET A 10 11.34 41.04 -13.32
C MET A 10 10.47 40.38 -12.26
N ILE A 11 9.18 40.20 -12.56
CA ILE A 11 8.25 39.47 -11.71
C ILE A 11 8.53 37.97 -11.87
N LEU A 12 9.20 37.38 -10.87
CA LEU A 12 9.37 35.93 -10.76
C LEU A 12 8.04 35.31 -10.31
N LEU A 13 7.28 34.74 -11.23
CA LEU A 13 6.12 33.91 -10.91
C LEU A 13 6.62 32.55 -10.38
N PHE A 14 6.73 32.41 -9.07
CA PHE A 14 6.84 31.09 -8.43
C PHE A 14 5.48 30.38 -8.57
N SER A 15 5.37 29.48 -9.55
CA SER A 15 4.27 28.52 -9.60
C SER A 15 4.41 27.58 -8.41
N ILE A 16 3.63 27.84 -7.36
CA ILE A 16 3.48 26.91 -6.25
C ILE A 16 2.73 25.70 -6.81
N ASN A 17 3.47 24.65 -7.17
CA ASN A 17 2.89 23.32 -7.36
C ASN A 17 2.36 22.88 -6.00
N GLN A 18 1.11 23.20 -5.70
CA GLN A 18 0.39 22.57 -4.59
C GLN A 18 0.16 21.12 -4.98
N ALA A 19 1.16 20.27 -4.75
CA ALA A 19 0.92 18.85 -4.61
C ALA A 19 0.02 18.69 -3.39
N SER A 20 -1.30 18.63 -3.62
CA SER A 20 -2.24 18.24 -2.58
C SER A 20 -1.79 16.87 -2.08
N ALA A 21 -1.29 16.81 -0.84
CA ALA A 21 -0.94 15.56 -0.20
C ALA A 21 -2.24 14.77 -0.02
N GLN A 22 -2.53 13.91 -0.99
CA GLN A 22 -3.75 13.14 -0.95
C GLN A 22 -3.73 12.24 0.29
N LYS A 23 -4.79 12.37 1.09
CA LYS A 23 -4.97 11.62 2.33
C LYS A 23 -4.83 10.12 2.08
N ASN A 24 -3.99 9.47 2.87
CA ASN A 24 -3.93 8.00 2.91
C ASN A 24 -5.27 7.46 3.44
N LEU A 25 -5.87 6.53 2.70
CA LEU A 25 -7.09 5.85 3.11
C LEU A 25 -6.82 4.77 4.17
N ILE A 26 -5.62 4.17 4.15
CA ILE A 26 -5.19 3.22 5.16
C ILE A 26 -4.79 4.00 6.40
N SER A 27 -5.35 3.60 7.55
CA SER A 27 -5.04 4.22 8.84
C SER A 27 -3.89 3.46 9.50
N ASN A 28 -2.93 4.19 10.08
CA ASN A 28 -1.77 3.61 10.75
C ASN A 28 -1.02 2.57 9.88
N GLY A 29 -0.76 2.91 8.61
CA GLY A 29 -0.08 2.04 7.66
C GLY A 29 1.45 1.94 7.84
N GLY A 30 2.04 2.83 8.63
CA GLY A 30 3.43 2.75 9.10
C GLY A 30 3.55 2.16 10.52
N PHE A 31 2.45 1.73 11.14
CA PHE A 31 2.46 1.02 12.43
C PHE A 31 3.06 1.77 13.64
N GLU A 32 3.24 3.08 13.52
CA GLU A 32 3.72 3.98 14.59
C GLU A 32 2.78 4.04 15.81
N ASP A 33 1.50 3.72 15.62
CA ASP A 33 0.50 3.62 16.69
C ASP A 33 0.17 2.15 16.99
N GLY A 34 1.19 1.29 16.97
CA GLY A 34 1.04 -0.15 17.17
C GLY A 34 0.13 -0.78 16.11
N LEU A 35 -0.82 -1.62 16.55
CA LEU A 35 -1.84 -2.22 15.68
C LEU A 35 -3.19 -1.48 15.76
N ASN A 36 -3.23 -0.26 16.29
CA ASN A 36 -4.46 0.52 16.32
C ASN A 36 -5.00 0.72 14.89
N SER A 37 -6.33 0.67 14.75
CA SER A 37 -7.06 0.67 13.46
C SER A 37 -6.92 -0.59 12.61
N TRP A 38 -6.17 -1.60 13.05
CA TRP A 38 -6.11 -2.91 12.40
C TRP A 38 -6.99 -3.91 13.16
N GLY A 39 -7.53 -4.90 12.43
CA GLY A 39 -8.35 -5.96 12.98
C GLY A 39 -7.57 -6.89 13.91
N ALA A 40 -8.29 -7.73 14.66
CA ALA A 40 -7.64 -8.75 15.48
C ALA A 40 -6.88 -9.74 14.59
N GLY A 41 -5.67 -10.09 14.99
CA GLY A 41 -4.78 -10.98 14.25
C GLY A 41 -3.57 -11.37 15.09
N ASN A 42 -2.62 -12.09 14.50
CA ASN A 42 -1.42 -12.58 15.19
C ASN A 42 -0.16 -11.79 14.82
N ALA A 43 -0.32 -10.68 14.08
CA ALA A 43 0.78 -9.78 13.79
C ALA A 43 1.29 -9.09 15.05
N LYS A 44 2.53 -8.62 14.97
CA LYS A 44 3.19 -7.82 16.00
C LYS A 44 3.73 -6.56 15.38
N VAL A 45 4.10 -5.60 16.22
CA VAL A 45 4.91 -4.45 15.82
C VAL A 45 6.32 -4.63 16.34
N THR A 46 7.30 -4.24 15.53
CA THR A 46 8.71 -4.20 15.89
C THR A 46 9.24 -2.77 15.77
N THR A 47 10.15 -2.40 16.65
CA THR A 47 10.85 -1.10 16.65
C THR A 47 12.33 -1.23 16.30
N VAL A 48 12.73 -2.43 15.83
CA VAL A 48 14.11 -2.77 15.48
C VAL A 48 14.30 -2.88 13.97
N ILE A 49 13.28 -3.41 13.28
CA ILE A 49 13.30 -3.60 11.82
C ILE A 49 12.17 -2.73 11.27
N GLN A 50 12.51 -1.56 10.75
CA GLN A 50 11.55 -0.67 10.09
C GLN A 50 12.13 -0.08 8.81
N LYS A 51 11.26 0.35 7.90
CA LYS A 51 11.66 1.05 6.68
C LYS A 51 11.76 2.55 6.93
N SER A 52 10.82 3.09 7.69
CA SER A 52 10.78 4.49 8.10
C SER A 52 10.20 4.61 9.52
N GLY A 53 10.22 5.80 10.10
CA GLY A 53 9.68 6.02 11.45
C GLY A 53 10.33 5.16 12.54
N GLU A 54 9.54 4.81 13.55
CA GLU A 54 9.98 4.10 14.75
C GLU A 54 9.47 2.65 14.80
N ALA A 55 8.58 2.25 13.89
CA ALA A 55 7.91 0.97 13.95
C ALA A 55 7.64 0.36 12.56
N SER A 56 7.44 -0.97 12.51
CA SER A 56 6.81 -1.64 11.38
C SER A 56 6.02 -2.87 11.82
N LEU A 57 5.18 -3.40 10.93
CA LEU A 57 4.51 -4.68 11.13
C LEU A 57 5.52 -5.83 11.00
N ALA A 58 5.40 -6.82 11.88
CA ALA A 58 6.11 -8.10 11.79
C ALA A 58 5.13 -9.28 11.91
N LEU A 59 5.20 -10.18 10.95
CA LEU A 59 4.61 -11.52 10.99
C LEU A 59 5.72 -12.54 11.01
N VAL A 60 5.68 -13.47 11.95
CA VAL A 60 6.67 -14.54 12.09
C VAL A 60 5.92 -15.86 12.20
N SER A 61 6.26 -16.81 11.35
CA SER A 61 5.76 -18.18 11.42
C SER A 61 6.91 -19.17 11.32
N TYR A 62 7.00 -20.09 12.28
CA TYR A 62 7.99 -21.17 12.28
C TYR A 62 7.48 -22.46 11.62
N VAL A 63 6.20 -22.49 11.24
CA VAL A 63 5.53 -23.66 10.67
C VAL A 63 4.68 -23.28 9.47
N LYS A 64 4.47 -24.24 8.56
CA LYS A 64 3.54 -24.10 7.44
C LYS A 64 2.14 -24.55 7.87
N GLY A 65 1.12 -24.21 7.08
CA GLY A 65 -0.26 -24.64 7.33
C GLY A 65 -1.04 -23.78 8.34
N LYS A 66 -0.44 -22.69 8.85
CA LYS A 66 -1.13 -21.71 9.69
C LYS A 66 -1.19 -20.35 8.99
N TRP A 67 -2.38 -19.78 8.92
CA TRP A 67 -2.55 -18.41 8.49
C TRP A 67 -2.17 -17.46 9.63
N GLU A 68 -1.11 -16.69 9.43
CA GLU A 68 -0.69 -15.63 10.35
C GLU A 68 -0.87 -14.30 9.66
N GLY A 69 -1.75 -13.43 10.15
CA GLY A 69 -2.01 -12.18 9.47
C GLY A 69 -2.85 -11.21 10.25
N ILE A 70 -3.12 -10.08 9.60
CA ILE A 70 -3.94 -8.98 10.08
C ILE A 70 -4.63 -8.31 8.89
N ASP A 71 -5.72 -7.58 9.15
CA ASP A 71 -6.43 -6.87 8.10
C ASP A 71 -6.96 -5.51 8.54
N GLN A 72 -7.29 -4.66 7.57
CA GLN A 72 -8.00 -3.41 7.81
C GLN A 72 -9.12 -3.25 6.77
N LYS A 73 -10.32 -2.96 7.25
CA LYS A 73 -11.44 -2.52 6.39
C LYS A 73 -11.39 -1.01 6.21
N VAL A 74 -11.39 -0.57 4.97
CA VAL A 74 -11.25 0.83 4.58
C VAL A 74 -12.48 1.25 3.78
N LYS A 75 -13.05 2.41 4.14
CA LYS A 75 -14.14 3.02 3.35
C LYS A 75 -13.56 3.82 2.19
N LEU A 76 -14.12 3.63 1.00
CA LEU A 76 -13.77 4.44 -0.15
C LEU A 76 -14.56 5.76 -0.15
N PRO A 77 -13.92 6.89 -0.52
CA PRO A 77 -14.67 8.09 -0.86
C PRO A 77 -15.70 7.80 -1.97
N LYS A 78 -16.84 8.49 -1.93
CA LYS A 78 -17.87 8.37 -2.98
C LYS A 78 -17.26 8.64 -4.35
N ASN A 79 -17.71 7.88 -5.35
CA ASN A 79 -17.28 8.00 -6.75
C ASN A 79 -15.78 7.74 -7.00
N SER A 80 -15.07 7.07 -6.09
CA SER A 80 -13.71 6.60 -6.35
C SER A 80 -13.71 5.65 -7.56
N LYS A 81 -12.88 5.93 -8.57
CA LYS A 81 -12.82 5.12 -9.81
C LYS A 81 -11.54 4.30 -9.93
N ALA A 82 -10.46 4.74 -9.29
CA ALA A 82 -9.22 4.01 -9.22
C ALA A 82 -8.51 4.32 -7.89
N ILE A 83 -7.69 3.39 -7.43
CA ILE A 83 -6.78 3.58 -6.29
C ILE A 83 -5.37 3.14 -6.65
N LEU A 84 -4.38 3.82 -6.07
CA LEU A 84 -2.99 3.35 -5.98
C LEU A 84 -2.78 2.79 -4.59
N VAL A 85 -2.40 1.52 -4.49
CA VAL A 85 -1.90 0.91 -3.26
C VAL A 85 -0.38 0.81 -3.34
N SER A 86 0.32 1.25 -2.30
CA SER A 86 1.78 1.19 -2.26
C SER A 86 2.31 1.05 -0.84
N GLY A 87 3.54 0.61 -0.70
CA GLY A 87 4.23 0.52 0.57
C GLY A 87 5.58 -0.15 0.40
N PHE A 88 6.14 -0.62 1.51
CA PHE A 88 7.36 -1.40 1.52
C PHE A 88 7.12 -2.74 2.20
N TYR A 89 7.82 -3.75 1.72
CA TYR A 89 7.90 -5.02 2.40
C TYR A 89 9.34 -5.51 2.48
N LYS A 90 9.63 -6.32 3.49
CA LYS A 90 10.87 -7.07 3.65
C LYS A 90 10.51 -8.50 4.03
N MET A 91 11.25 -9.47 3.50
CA MET A 91 11.02 -10.89 3.78
C MET A 91 12.31 -11.54 4.23
N ASP A 92 12.21 -12.47 5.15
CA ASP A 92 13.32 -13.30 5.58
C ASP A 92 12.89 -14.76 5.62
N GLU A 93 13.54 -15.57 4.78
CA GLU A 93 13.36 -17.01 4.65
C GLU A 93 11.88 -17.43 4.54
N VAL A 94 11.10 -16.70 3.73
CA VAL A 94 9.70 -17.07 3.49
C VAL A 94 9.64 -18.31 2.63
N GLU A 95 9.19 -19.43 3.18
CA GLU A 95 9.05 -20.68 2.43
C GLU A 95 7.58 -20.96 2.08
N GLN A 96 7.37 -21.43 0.85
CA GLN A 96 6.04 -21.82 0.39
C GLN A 96 5.41 -22.91 1.28
N GLY A 97 4.11 -22.77 1.53
CA GLY A 97 3.25 -23.80 2.11
C GLY A 97 2.85 -24.89 1.11
N ALA A 98 1.71 -25.54 1.39
CA ALA A 98 1.25 -26.69 0.60
C ALA A 98 0.88 -26.33 -0.84
N ASN A 99 0.29 -25.15 -1.07
CA ASN A 99 -0.11 -24.67 -2.38
C ASN A 99 0.80 -23.53 -2.87
N ALA A 100 0.82 -23.30 -4.18
CA ALA A 100 1.63 -22.24 -4.79
C ALA A 100 1.30 -20.84 -4.25
N TRP A 101 0.05 -20.59 -3.86
CA TRP A 101 -0.40 -19.32 -3.27
C TRP A 101 -0.14 -19.22 -1.75
N ASN A 102 0.38 -20.27 -1.10
CA ASN A 102 0.72 -20.23 0.31
C ASN A 102 2.08 -19.56 0.52
N THR A 103 2.08 -18.23 0.54
CA THR A 103 3.29 -17.38 0.56
C THR A 103 3.11 -16.17 1.49
N ALA A 104 4.10 -15.26 1.55
CA ALA A 104 3.88 -13.94 2.12
C ALA A 104 3.03 -13.10 1.17
N VAL A 105 1.92 -12.55 1.69
CA VAL A 105 0.91 -11.90 0.87
C VAL A 105 0.47 -10.55 1.43
N ILE A 106 0.26 -9.60 0.52
CA ILE A 106 -0.59 -8.43 0.73
C ILE A 106 -1.71 -8.53 -0.29
N ILE A 107 -2.94 -8.73 0.16
CA ILE A 107 -4.11 -8.96 -0.70
C ILE A 107 -5.15 -7.88 -0.45
N LEU A 108 -5.75 -7.36 -1.51
CA LEU A 108 -6.88 -6.43 -1.44
C LEU A 108 -8.16 -7.08 -1.96
N GLU A 109 -9.23 -6.97 -1.20
CA GLU A 109 -10.58 -7.38 -1.57
C GLU A 109 -11.48 -6.16 -1.61
N PHE A 110 -12.08 -5.84 -2.75
CA PHE A 110 -13.09 -4.78 -2.80
C PHE A 110 -14.36 -5.23 -2.05
N THR A 111 -15.07 -4.28 -1.44
CA THR A 111 -16.26 -4.59 -0.67
C THR A 111 -17.44 -3.64 -0.93
N LYS A 112 -18.65 -4.18 -0.80
CA LYS A 112 -19.90 -3.43 -0.69
C LYS A 112 -20.47 -3.65 0.71
N GLY A 113 -20.27 -2.69 1.61
CA GLY A 113 -20.40 -2.90 3.05
C GLY A 113 -19.40 -3.97 3.52
N ASP A 114 -19.91 -5.02 4.15
CA ASP A 114 -19.11 -6.17 4.62
C ASP A 114 -18.97 -7.29 3.58
N ALA A 115 -19.71 -7.23 2.47
CA ALA A 115 -19.66 -8.25 1.43
C ALA A 115 -18.46 -8.01 0.50
N LYS A 116 -17.66 -9.05 0.27
CA LYS A 116 -16.59 -9.07 -0.75
C LYS A 116 -17.17 -8.99 -2.17
N LEU A 117 -16.46 -8.30 -3.04
CA LEU A 117 -16.73 -8.18 -4.47
C LEU A 117 -15.61 -8.83 -5.27
N GLY A 118 -15.95 -9.83 -6.09
CA GLY A 118 -14.98 -10.57 -6.90
C GLY A 118 -13.96 -11.35 -6.06
N ASP A 119 -12.85 -11.73 -6.67
CA ASP A 119 -11.75 -12.42 -6.00
C ASP A 119 -10.79 -11.45 -5.29
N GLY A 120 -9.95 -11.99 -4.41
CA GLY A 120 -8.88 -11.21 -3.78
C GLY A 120 -7.79 -10.90 -4.80
N ILE A 121 -7.31 -9.66 -4.78
CA ILE A 121 -6.27 -9.19 -5.69
C ILE A 121 -4.93 -9.23 -4.95
N PRO A 122 -4.02 -10.15 -5.29
CA PRO A 122 -2.68 -10.15 -4.71
C PRO A 122 -1.93 -8.90 -5.18
N ILE A 123 -1.46 -8.10 -4.23
CA ILE A 123 -0.57 -6.95 -4.46
C ILE A 123 0.88 -7.41 -4.31
N VAL A 124 1.14 -8.18 -3.26
CA VAL A 124 2.37 -8.94 -3.04
C VAL A 124 1.97 -10.39 -2.81
N GLU A 125 2.69 -11.31 -3.45
CA GLU A 125 2.56 -12.76 -3.28
C GLU A 125 3.91 -13.38 -3.62
N LYS A 126 4.74 -13.64 -2.60
CA LYS A 126 6.15 -14.01 -2.80
C LYS A 126 6.71 -14.90 -1.69
N THR A 127 7.75 -15.63 -2.07
CA THR A 127 8.63 -16.41 -1.18
C THR A 127 10.06 -15.89 -1.27
N GLY A 128 10.93 -16.41 -0.40
CA GLY A 128 12.35 -16.10 -0.34
C GLY A 128 12.71 -15.03 0.67
N THR A 129 13.89 -14.45 0.46
CA THR A 129 14.46 -13.37 1.27
C THR A 129 14.65 -12.15 0.38
N GLU A 130 14.12 -11.02 0.82
CA GLU A 130 14.22 -9.74 0.12
C GLU A 130 14.51 -8.67 1.16
N ASP A 131 15.39 -7.71 0.85
CA ASP A 131 15.46 -6.50 1.66
C ASP A 131 14.23 -5.62 1.41
N TRP A 132 14.16 -4.44 2.02
CA TRP A 132 13.03 -3.54 1.80
C TRP A 132 12.81 -3.19 0.32
N ILE A 133 11.74 -3.74 -0.26
CA ILE A 133 11.30 -3.47 -1.63
C ILE A 133 10.08 -2.55 -1.60
N ASN A 134 10.12 -1.50 -2.42
CA ASN A 134 8.94 -0.69 -2.69
C ASN A 134 8.00 -1.43 -3.65
N PHE A 135 6.72 -1.48 -3.33
CA PHE A 135 5.70 -1.95 -4.27
C PHE A 135 4.68 -0.85 -4.55
N LYS A 136 4.09 -0.91 -5.75
CA LYS A 136 3.00 -0.06 -6.20
C LYS A 136 2.06 -0.86 -7.08
N LYS A 137 0.76 -0.72 -6.87
CA LYS A 137 -0.27 -1.34 -7.72
C LYS A 137 -1.47 -0.42 -7.87
N ASN A 138 -1.77 -0.09 -9.11
CA ASN A 138 -2.97 0.63 -9.47
C ASN A 138 -4.12 -0.36 -9.68
N LEU A 139 -5.28 -0.06 -9.10
CA LEU A 139 -6.46 -0.90 -9.17
C LEU A 139 -7.66 -0.05 -9.60
N ARG A 140 -8.40 -0.56 -10.59
CA ARG A 140 -9.71 -0.01 -10.93
C ARG A 140 -10.70 -0.40 -9.82
N VAL A 141 -11.48 0.57 -9.35
CA VAL A 141 -12.50 0.35 -8.33
C VAL A 141 -13.77 -0.15 -9.03
N PRO A 142 -14.35 -1.31 -8.64
CA PRO A 142 -15.65 -1.75 -9.14
C PRO A 142 -16.74 -0.71 -8.85
N ASP A 143 -17.70 -0.51 -9.76
CA ASP A 143 -18.67 0.58 -9.66
C ASP A 143 -19.55 0.49 -8.40
N GLU A 144 -19.83 -0.72 -7.92
CA GLU A 144 -20.61 -0.99 -6.72
C GLU A 144 -19.80 -1.02 -5.41
N ALA A 145 -18.47 -0.87 -5.48
CA ALA A 145 -17.61 -0.90 -4.31
C ALA A 145 -17.81 0.35 -3.44
N THR A 146 -17.93 0.11 -2.14
CA THR A 146 -18.03 1.17 -1.10
C THR A 146 -16.80 1.20 -0.19
N GLY A 147 -15.93 0.19 -0.30
CA GLY A 147 -14.75 0.02 0.50
C GLY A 147 -13.84 -1.08 -0.06
N PHE A 148 -12.82 -1.40 0.71
CA PHE A 148 -12.00 -2.58 0.50
C PHE A 148 -11.49 -3.11 1.85
N ARG A 149 -11.11 -4.38 1.89
CA ARG A 149 -10.33 -4.99 2.96
C ARG A 149 -8.92 -5.20 2.42
N ILE A 150 -7.91 -4.77 3.15
CA ILE A 150 -6.52 -5.11 2.86
C ILE A 150 -6.02 -6.06 3.94
N MET A 151 -5.41 -7.16 3.52
CA MET A 151 -4.89 -8.22 4.39
C MET A 151 -3.38 -8.33 4.19
N ILE A 152 -2.65 -8.53 5.28
CA ILE A 152 -1.22 -8.81 5.29
C ILE A 152 -1.05 -10.14 6.02
N ALA A 153 -0.41 -11.12 5.38
CA ALA A 153 -0.28 -12.44 5.97
C ALA A 153 0.95 -13.22 5.52
N LEU A 154 1.41 -14.13 6.37
CA LEU A 154 2.03 -15.38 5.98
C LEU A 154 0.89 -16.38 5.77
N SER A 155 0.52 -16.64 4.52
CA SER A 155 -0.66 -17.42 4.16
C SER A 155 -0.33 -18.91 4.18
N GLU A 156 -0.31 -19.53 5.37
CA GLU A 156 0.09 -20.92 5.56
C GLU A 156 1.54 -21.23 5.13
N SER A 157 2.37 -20.18 5.05
CA SER A 157 3.81 -20.23 4.84
C SER A 157 4.58 -20.09 6.15
N SER A 158 5.86 -20.42 6.13
CA SER A 158 6.81 -20.10 7.21
C SER A 158 7.69 -18.91 6.81
N GLY A 159 8.48 -18.41 7.76
CA GLY A 159 9.42 -17.30 7.60
C GLY A 159 8.98 -16.04 8.33
N THR A 160 9.59 -14.92 7.98
CA THR A 160 9.27 -13.60 8.55
C THR A 160 8.89 -12.63 7.45
N PHE A 161 7.81 -11.88 7.66
CA PHE A 161 7.32 -10.87 6.75
C PHE A 161 7.11 -9.54 7.47
N PHE A 162 7.81 -8.51 7.00
CA PHE A 162 7.65 -7.15 7.49
C PHE A 162 6.97 -6.28 6.45
N VAL A 163 6.09 -5.38 6.90
CA VAL A 163 5.41 -4.41 6.05
C VAL A 163 5.44 -3.05 6.73
N ASP A 164 5.66 -2.02 5.93
CA ASP A 164 5.76 -0.65 6.41
C ASP A 164 5.28 0.36 5.35
N ASP A 165 4.95 1.58 5.80
CA ASP A 165 4.49 2.71 4.99
C ASP A 165 3.36 2.35 4.02
N LEU A 166 2.41 1.52 4.45
CA LEU A 166 1.31 1.07 3.63
C LEU A 166 0.31 2.22 3.37
N THR A 167 0.03 2.45 2.09
CA THR A 167 -0.86 3.51 1.65
C THR A 167 -1.85 3.03 0.60
N ALA A 168 -3.04 3.62 0.62
CA ALA A 168 -3.99 3.59 -0.48
C ALA A 168 -4.50 5.01 -0.75
N LYS A 169 -4.46 5.44 -2.01
CA LYS A 169 -4.87 6.80 -2.43
C LYS A 169 -5.77 6.70 -3.65
N VAL A 170 -6.82 7.53 -3.72
CA VAL A 170 -7.69 7.58 -4.91
C VAL A 170 -6.95 8.26 -6.06
N ILE A 171 -6.82 7.64 -7.22
CA ILE A 171 -6.18 8.29 -8.37
C ILE A 171 -7.22 8.62 -9.43
N SER A 172 -6.90 9.57 -10.32
CA SER A 172 -7.75 9.83 -11.48
C SER A 172 -7.71 8.64 -12.45
N LEU A 173 -8.74 8.48 -13.28
CA LEU A 173 -8.71 7.46 -14.34
C LEU A 173 -7.60 7.74 -15.35
N ASP A 174 -7.33 9.01 -15.65
CA ASP A 174 -6.22 9.42 -16.52
C ASP A 174 -4.86 8.96 -15.97
N ASP A 175 -4.63 9.11 -14.65
CA ASP A 175 -3.38 8.65 -14.01
C ASP A 175 -3.29 7.12 -14.02
N PHE A 176 -4.40 6.43 -13.74
CA PHE A 176 -4.48 4.97 -13.83
C PHE A 176 -4.10 4.46 -15.23
N GLU A 177 -4.65 5.08 -16.28
CA GLU A 177 -4.44 4.68 -17.67
C GLU A 177 -3.00 4.96 -18.14
N LYS A 178 -2.44 6.13 -17.77
CA LYS A 178 -1.04 6.47 -18.09
C LYS A 178 -0.05 5.47 -17.49
N GLU A 179 -0.20 5.14 -16.21
CA GLU A 179 0.72 4.21 -15.54
C GLU A 179 0.55 2.77 -16.06
N THR A 180 -0.67 2.36 -16.41
CA THR A 180 -0.93 1.04 -17.02
C THR A 180 -0.33 0.92 -18.42
N ALA A 181 -0.30 2.02 -19.19
CA ALA A 181 0.34 2.03 -20.50
C ALA A 181 1.86 1.85 -20.40
N VAL A 182 2.50 2.52 -19.42
CA VAL A 182 3.96 2.43 -19.20
C VAL A 182 4.38 1.02 -18.76
N SER A 183 3.58 0.33 -17.94
CA SER A 183 3.89 -1.03 -17.50
C SER A 183 3.80 -2.09 -18.61
N LYS A 184 3.14 -1.81 -19.74
CA LYS A 184 3.01 -2.75 -20.87
C LYS A 184 4.15 -2.66 -21.88
N THR A 185 4.99 -1.63 -21.77
CA THR A 185 6.08 -1.33 -22.72
C THR A 185 7.47 -1.68 -22.20
N ASN A 186 7.56 -2.19 -20.97
CA ASN A 186 8.79 -2.69 -20.32
C ASN A 186 8.68 -4.19 -20.08
#